data_AF-A0A811L7U0-F1
#
_entry.id   AF-A0A811L7U0-F1
#
_cell.length_a   1.000
_cell.length_b   1.000
_cell.length_c   1.000
_cell.angle_alpha   90.00
_cell.angle_beta   90.00
_cell.angle_gamma   90.00
#
_symmetry.space_group_name_H-M   'P 1'
#
loop_
_entity.id
_entity.type
_entity.pdbx_description
1 polymer ?
#
loop_
_entity_poly.entity_id
_entity_poly.type
_entity_poly.pdbx_seq_one_letter_code
_entity_poly.pdbx_strand_id
1 'polypeptide(L)'
;MVFGLKSKDRKSANDLEKYNKRIFGVNLNEAVANGAVSGSVRVPRIVWECVSHVNQHGLNVEGIYRISASKSKLDELERLADAGNQMSFDDVHNAAGLLKRFLRQLPTHVLVNVRKSCEEVASSCQCNFDSPCRCDTVNQVSALLKQLPVENYHLLSIVFVHAQHVVQNMTELFNEPAILG
;
A
#
# COMPACT_ATOMS: atom_id res chain seq x y z
N MET A 1 -33.07 -43.69 -25.79
CA MET A 1 -31.69 -43.27 -25.45
C MET A 1 -30.98 -42.85 -26.71
N VAL A 2 -30.65 -41.57 -26.87
CA VAL A 2 -29.37 -41.08 -27.42
C VAL A 2 -29.29 -39.58 -27.11
N PHE A 3 -28.41 -39.25 -26.18
CA PHE A 3 -28.06 -37.90 -25.77
C PHE A 3 -27.13 -37.28 -26.82
N GLY A 4 -27.59 -36.23 -27.51
CA GLY A 4 -26.75 -35.38 -28.35
C GLY A 4 -26.16 -34.25 -27.51
N LEU A 5 -24.90 -34.40 -27.12
CA LEU A 5 -24.10 -33.45 -26.34
C LEU A 5 -24.06 -32.07 -27.02
N LYS A 6 -24.60 -31.05 -26.35
CA LYS A 6 -24.46 -29.65 -26.74
C LYS A 6 -23.00 -29.22 -26.59
N SER A 7 -22.49 -28.63 -27.66
CA SER A 7 -21.13 -28.18 -27.90
C SER A 7 -20.60 -27.29 -26.77
N LYS A 8 -19.45 -27.69 -26.24
CA LYS A 8 -18.59 -26.92 -25.32
C LYS A 8 -18.25 -25.56 -25.95
N ASP A 9 -18.62 -24.49 -25.28
CA ASP A 9 -18.12 -23.14 -25.52
C ASP A 9 -16.58 -23.14 -25.40
N ARG A 10 -15.90 -23.17 -26.54
CA ARG A 10 -14.46 -22.85 -26.63
C ARG A 10 -14.33 -21.34 -26.57
N LYS A 11 -14.24 -20.76 -25.37
CA LYS A 11 -13.74 -19.39 -25.21
C LYS A 11 -12.33 -19.32 -25.80
N SER A 12 -12.13 -18.39 -26.72
CA SER A 12 -10.91 -18.25 -27.52
C SER A 12 -9.73 -17.86 -26.63
N ALA A 13 -8.55 -18.42 -26.88
CA ALA A 13 -7.31 -18.08 -26.17
C ALA A 13 -6.98 -16.57 -26.23
N ASN A 14 -7.53 -15.85 -27.21
CA ASN A 14 -7.40 -14.40 -27.36
C ASN A 14 -8.17 -13.56 -26.32
N ASP A 15 -9.16 -14.12 -25.60
CA ASP A 15 -9.89 -13.38 -24.56
C ASP A 15 -9.13 -13.37 -23.22
N LEU A 16 -8.20 -14.31 -23.01
CA LEU A 16 -7.39 -14.40 -21.80
C LEU A 16 -6.22 -13.40 -21.77
N GLU A 17 -5.69 -13.02 -22.94
CA GLU A 17 -4.59 -12.04 -23.04
C GLU A 17 -5.03 -10.59 -22.83
N LYS A 18 -6.34 -10.32 -22.85
CA LYS A 18 -6.87 -8.94 -22.77
C LYS A 18 -6.85 -8.34 -21.36
N TYR A 19 -6.54 -9.12 -20.31
CA TYR A 19 -6.68 -8.71 -18.90
C TYR A 19 -5.53 -9.13 -17.96
N ASN A 20 -4.33 -9.40 -18.47
CA ASN A 20 -3.21 -9.75 -17.58
C ASN A 20 -2.40 -8.51 -17.13
N LYS A 21 -3.09 -7.45 -16.68
CA LYS A 21 -2.47 -6.23 -16.15
C LYS A 21 -2.18 -6.39 -14.66
N ARG A 22 -1.21 -7.24 -14.33
CA ARG A 22 -0.78 -7.47 -12.94
C ARG A 22 -0.40 -6.17 -12.25
N ILE A 23 -0.86 -6.01 -11.02
CA ILE A 23 -0.52 -4.92 -10.12
C ILE A 23 0.46 -5.41 -9.06
N PHE A 24 0.31 -6.67 -8.62
CA PHE A 24 1.16 -7.30 -7.61
C PHE A 24 2.38 -8.00 -8.23
N GLY A 25 3.50 -7.97 -7.51
CA GLY A 25 4.75 -8.66 -7.92
C GLY A 25 5.49 -8.04 -9.11
N VAL A 26 5.07 -6.87 -9.59
CA VAL A 26 5.69 -6.14 -10.71
C VAL A 26 6.33 -4.84 -10.24
N ASN A 27 7.16 -4.22 -11.10
CA ASN A 27 7.78 -2.93 -10.77
C ASN A 27 6.71 -1.86 -10.56
N LEU A 28 6.98 -0.88 -9.69
CA LEU A 28 5.98 0.12 -9.31
C LEU A 28 5.46 0.93 -10.50
N ASN A 29 6.33 1.30 -11.44
CA ASN A 29 5.94 2.00 -12.67
C ASN A 29 4.95 1.18 -13.52
N GLU A 30 5.15 -0.14 -13.60
CA GLU A 30 4.25 -1.06 -14.29
C GLU A 30 2.93 -1.20 -13.53
N ALA A 31 2.97 -1.37 -12.20
CA ALA A 31 1.77 -1.40 -11.36
C ALA A 31 0.92 -0.12 -11.52
N VAL A 32 1.57 1.04 -11.65
CA VAL A 32 0.90 2.34 -11.88
C VAL A 32 0.35 2.46 -13.30
N ALA A 33 1.01 1.88 -14.31
CA ALA A 33 0.49 1.85 -15.67
C ALA A 33 -0.70 0.87 -15.82
N ASN A 34 -0.66 -0.22 -15.05
CA ASN A 34 -1.66 -1.29 -15.07
C ASN A 34 -2.90 -0.94 -14.23
N GLY A 35 -2.70 -0.34 -13.06
CA GLY A 35 -3.77 0.15 -12.19
C GLY A 35 -4.26 1.53 -12.63
N ALA A 36 -5.58 1.71 -12.77
CA ALA A 36 -6.15 3.03 -13.04
C ALA A 36 -5.64 4.06 -12.00
N VAL A 37 -4.93 5.09 -12.46
CA VAL A 37 -4.37 6.12 -11.58
C VAL A 37 -5.49 7.02 -11.08
N SER A 38 -5.49 7.34 -9.80
CA SER A 38 -6.43 8.30 -9.22
C SER A 38 -5.84 9.71 -9.28
N GLY A 39 -6.35 10.55 -10.18
CA GLY A 39 -5.98 11.96 -10.26
C GLY A 39 -4.50 12.22 -10.59
N SER A 40 -3.91 13.24 -9.95
CA SER A 40 -2.51 13.65 -10.17
C SER A 40 -1.48 12.76 -9.46
N VAL A 41 -1.92 11.86 -8.58
CA VAL A 41 -1.04 11.05 -7.74
C VAL A 41 -0.72 9.72 -8.43
N ARG A 42 0.56 9.49 -8.71
CA ARG A 42 1.07 8.35 -9.50
C ARG A 42 1.21 7.08 -8.66
N VAL A 43 0.10 6.55 -8.17
CA VAL A 43 0.05 5.25 -7.45
C VAL A 43 -1.06 4.36 -8.02
N PRO A 44 -0.95 3.03 -7.90
CA PRO A 44 -2.04 2.14 -8.31
C PRO A 44 -3.27 2.36 -7.43
N ARG A 45 -4.47 2.28 -8.02
CA ARG A 45 -5.78 2.42 -7.34
C ARG A 45 -5.86 1.73 -5.98
N ILE A 46 -5.31 0.51 -5.89
CA ILE A 46 -5.33 -0.33 -4.68
C ILE A 46 -4.71 0.36 -3.47
N VAL A 47 -3.64 1.16 -3.67
CA VAL A 47 -2.95 1.86 -2.59
C VAL A 47 -3.88 2.92 -2.02
N TRP A 48 -4.53 3.67 -2.90
CA TRP A 48 -5.50 4.69 -2.51
C TRP A 48 -6.70 4.10 -1.78
N GLU A 49 -7.27 3.00 -2.28
CA GLU A 49 -8.41 2.33 -1.64
C GLU A 49 -8.06 1.80 -0.25
N CYS A 50 -6.91 1.13 -0.10
CA CYS A 50 -6.48 0.62 1.20
C CYS A 50 -6.28 1.75 2.21
N VAL A 51 -5.53 2.79 1.83
CA VAL A 51 -5.24 3.94 2.70
C VAL A 51 -6.52 4.69 3.06
N SER A 52 -7.41 4.93 2.09
CA SER A 52 -8.68 5.61 2.33
C SER A 52 -9.56 4.82 3.29
N HIS A 53 -9.66 3.50 3.09
CA HIS A 53 -10.48 2.65 3.94
C HIS A 53 -9.95 2.61 5.38
N VAL A 54 -8.63 2.49 5.58
CA VAL A 54 -8.04 2.53 6.92
C VAL A 54 -8.19 3.91 7.57
N ASN A 55 -8.00 5.01 6.83
CA ASN A 55 -8.22 6.35 7.37
C ASN A 55 -9.67 6.58 7.81
N GLN A 56 -10.64 6.02 7.11
CA GLN A 56 -12.06 6.22 7.39
C GLN A 56 -12.58 5.31 8.53
N HIS A 57 -12.07 4.08 8.63
CA HIS A 57 -12.66 3.06 9.50
C HIS A 57 -11.68 2.44 10.50
N GLY A 58 -10.38 2.60 10.29
CA GLY A 58 -9.33 1.84 10.98
C GLY A 58 -8.46 2.64 11.95
N LEU A 59 -8.59 3.97 12.01
CA LEU A 59 -7.72 4.80 12.88
C LEU A 59 -7.92 4.52 14.37
N ASN A 60 -9.13 4.12 14.76
CA ASN A 60 -9.49 3.80 16.15
C ASN A 60 -9.56 2.28 16.42
N VAL A 61 -9.13 1.45 15.45
CA VAL A 61 -9.18 -0.01 15.59
C VAL A 61 -7.89 -0.51 16.21
N GLU A 62 -8.02 -1.30 17.29
CA GLU A 62 -6.88 -1.88 17.99
C GLU A 62 -6.01 -2.70 17.04
N GLY A 63 -4.70 -2.49 17.11
CA GLY A 63 -3.75 -3.30 16.38
C GLY A 63 -3.82 -3.14 14.85
N ILE A 64 -4.35 -2.02 14.33
CA ILE A 64 -4.23 -1.69 12.91
C ILE A 64 -2.76 -1.80 12.47
N TYR A 65 -2.52 -2.43 11.32
CA TYR A 65 -1.21 -2.87 10.82
C TYR A 65 -0.44 -3.93 11.64
N ARG A 66 -0.74 -4.16 12.93
CA ARG A 66 -0.14 -5.25 13.74
C ARG A 66 -0.85 -6.58 13.55
N ILE A 67 -2.19 -6.58 13.58
CA ILE A 67 -3.02 -7.76 13.38
C ILE A 67 -2.94 -8.18 11.91
N SER A 68 -2.85 -9.50 11.67
CA SER A 68 -2.73 -10.07 10.33
C SER A 68 -4.09 -10.55 9.83
N ALA A 69 -4.48 -10.06 8.65
CA ALA A 69 -5.59 -10.61 7.88
C ALA A 69 -5.33 -12.07 7.47
N SER A 70 -6.41 -12.81 7.22
CA SER A 70 -6.30 -14.19 6.74
C SER A 70 -5.64 -14.26 5.36
N LYS A 71 -4.76 -15.24 5.15
CA LYS A 71 -4.06 -15.42 3.87
C LYS A 71 -5.05 -15.60 2.71
N SER A 72 -6.08 -16.42 2.90
CA SER A 72 -7.10 -16.68 1.88
C SER A 72 -7.81 -15.40 1.43
N LYS A 73 -8.14 -14.50 2.37
CA LYS A 73 -8.77 -13.22 2.05
C LYS A 73 -7.84 -12.27 1.32
N LEU A 74 -6.56 -12.20 1.73
CA LEU A 74 -5.57 -11.41 1.00
C LEU A 74 -5.35 -11.95 -0.42
N ASP A 75 -5.30 -13.27 -0.59
CA ASP A 75 -5.17 -13.91 -1.91
C ASP A 75 -6.39 -13.62 -2.81
N GLU A 76 -7.60 -13.56 -2.23
CA GLU A 76 -8.81 -13.15 -2.93
C GLU A 76 -8.75 -11.69 -3.38
N LEU A 77 -8.45 -10.77 -2.46
CA LEU A 77 -8.36 -9.33 -2.75
C LEU A 77 -7.28 -9.00 -3.78
N GLU A 78 -6.14 -9.67 -3.72
CA GLU A 78 -5.06 -9.54 -4.70
C GLU A 78 -5.51 -9.98 -6.10
N ARG A 79 -6.22 -11.11 -6.22
CA ARG A 79 -6.79 -11.54 -7.52
C ARG A 79 -7.80 -10.53 -8.06
N LEU A 80 -8.64 -9.94 -7.21
CA LEU A 80 -9.59 -8.90 -7.61
C LEU A 80 -8.86 -7.65 -8.09
N ALA A 81 -7.83 -7.22 -7.38
CA ALA A 81 -6.97 -6.10 -7.75
C ALA A 81 -6.29 -6.31 -9.10
N ASP A 82 -5.61 -7.45 -9.30
CA ASP A 82 -4.94 -7.79 -10.57
C ASP A 82 -5.91 -7.89 -11.75
N ALA A 83 -7.16 -8.30 -11.50
CA ALA A 83 -8.22 -8.31 -12.49
C ALA A 83 -8.82 -6.92 -12.78
N GLY A 84 -8.41 -5.88 -12.04
CA GLY A 84 -8.95 -4.52 -12.15
C GLY A 84 -10.36 -4.36 -11.56
N ASN A 85 -10.82 -5.30 -10.74
CA ASN A 85 -12.12 -5.25 -10.10
C ASN A 85 -12.13 -4.29 -8.90
N GLN A 86 -13.31 -3.77 -8.57
CA GLN A 86 -13.50 -3.01 -7.34
C GLN A 86 -13.34 -3.93 -6.12
N MET A 87 -12.55 -3.50 -5.14
CA MET A 87 -12.40 -4.20 -3.88
C MET A 87 -13.38 -3.64 -2.85
N SER A 88 -13.97 -4.53 -2.06
CA SER A 88 -14.73 -4.18 -0.87
C SER A 88 -14.03 -4.79 0.33
N PHE A 89 -13.71 -3.96 1.32
CA PHE A 89 -13.13 -4.41 2.58
C PHE A 89 -14.24 -4.58 3.61
N ASP A 90 -14.42 -5.82 4.05
CA ASP A 90 -15.29 -6.25 5.14
C ASP A 90 -14.66 -6.02 6.53
N ASP A 91 -13.33 -6.03 6.59
CA ASP A 91 -12.52 -5.79 7.80
C ASP A 91 -11.36 -4.84 7.45
N VAL A 92 -11.10 -3.85 8.31
CA VAL A 92 -10.00 -2.89 8.15
C VAL A 92 -8.63 -3.56 8.15
N HIS A 93 -8.47 -4.70 8.83
CA HIS A 93 -7.24 -5.48 8.83
C HIS A 93 -6.96 -6.08 7.44
N ASN A 94 -7.98 -6.31 6.62
CA ASN A 94 -7.81 -6.76 5.24
C ASN A 94 -7.23 -5.65 4.36
N ALA A 95 -7.72 -4.41 4.49
CA ALA A 95 -7.16 -3.26 3.78
C ALA A 95 -5.69 -3.00 4.20
N ALA A 96 -5.42 -2.98 5.50
CA ALA A 96 -4.06 -2.83 6.04
C ALA A 96 -3.13 -3.97 5.60
N GLY A 97 -3.64 -5.21 5.62
CA GLY A 97 -2.92 -6.41 5.19
C GLY A 97 -2.58 -6.40 3.70
N LEU A 98 -3.52 -5.95 2.87
CA LEU A 98 -3.32 -5.86 1.42
C LEU A 98 -2.30 -4.77 1.07
N LEU A 99 -2.36 -3.60 1.71
CA LEU A 99 -1.34 -2.55 1.54
C LEU A 99 0.06 -3.05 1.91
N LYS A 100 0.21 -3.71 3.07
CA LYS A 100 1.47 -4.33 3.48
C LYS A 100 1.95 -5.35 2.44
N ARG A 101 1.04 -6.16 1.90
CA ARG A 101 1.36 -7.17 0.90
C ARG A 101 1.87 -6.54 -0.39
N PHE A 102 1.18 -5.50 -0.89
CA PHE A 102 1.62 -4.77 -2.09
C PHE A 102 3.05 -4.26 -1.93
N LEU A 103 3.33 -3.52 -0.83
CA LEU A 103 4.66 -2.96 -0.57
C LEU A 103 5.74 -4.05 -0.48
N ARG A 104 5.44 -5.19 0.15
CA ARG A 104 6.38 -6.31 0.31
C ARG A 104 6.65 -7.08 -0.98
N GLN A 105 5.70 -7.11 -1.90
CA GLN A 105 5.86 -7.82 -3.18
C GLN A 105 6.51 -6.98 -4.28
N LEU A 106 6.79 -5.69 -4.04
CA LEU A 106 7.55 -4.88 -5.00
C LEU A 106 8.92 -5.52 -5.25
N PRO A 107 9.31 -5.76 -6.52
CA PRO A 107 10.62 -6.34 -6.85
C PRO A 107 11.81 -5.49 -6.41
N THR A 108 11.60 -4.17 -6.32
CA THR A 108 12.60 -3.19 -5.90
C THR A 108 12.12 -2.43 -4.67
N HIS A 109 13.04 -2.06 -3.79
CA HIS A 109 12.74 -1.22 -2.63
C HIS A 109 12.11 0.13 -3.06
N VAL A 110 11.18 0.68 -2.25
CA VAL A 110 10.51 1.96 -2.56
C VAL A 110 11.50 3.12 -2.71
N LEU A 111 12.61 3.10 -1.96
CA LEU A 111 13.70 4.08 -2.08
C LEU A 111 14.68 3.82 -3.24
N VAL A 112 14.47 2.76 -4.04
CA VAL A 112 15.26 2.41 -5.24
C VAL A 112 16.76 2.65 -5.05
N ASN A 113 17.33 3.61 -5.80
CA ASN A 113 18.75 3.93 -5.87
C ASN A 113 19.22 4.83 -4.72
N VAL A 114 18.32 5.56 -4.05
CA VAL A 114 18.70 6.50 -2.97
C VAL A 114 18.74 5.85 -1.59
N ARG A 115 18.34 4.57 -1.47
CA ARG A 115 18.26 3.86 -0.19
C ARG A 115 19.53 3.97 0.64
N LYS A 116 20.69 3.61 0.06
CA LYS A 116 21.97 3.58 0.79
C LYS A 116 22.38 4.98 1.24
N SER A 117 22.29 5.97 0.36
CA SER A 117 22.61 7.36 0.69
C SER A 117 21.66 7.93 1.76
N CYS A 118 20.37 7.58 1.73
CA CYS A 118 19.44 7.97 2.78
C CYS A 118 19.82 7.34 4.13
N GLU A 119 20.22 6.06 4.16
CA GLU A 119 20.65 5.37 5.37
C GLU A 119 21.95 6.00 5.94
N GLU A 120 22.93 6.29 5.09
CA GLU A 120 24.19 6.95 5.47
C GLU A 120 23.95 8.34 6.05
N VAL A 121 23.19 9.18 5.35
CA VAL A 121 22.85 10.54 5.80
C VAL A 121 22.02 10.50 7.07
N ALA A 122 21.02 9.61 7.17
CA ALA A 122 20.20 9.49 8.37
C ALA A 122 21.04 9.05 9.59
N SER A 123 22.04 8.18 9.39
CA SER A 123 22.91 7.70 10.45
C SER A 123 23.81 8.79 11.06
N SER A 124 24.04 9.90 10.34
CA SER A 124 24.83 11.02 10.85
C SER A 124 24.04 11.97 11.75
N CYS A 125 22.72 11.77 11.89
CA CYS A 125 21.89 12.56 12.80
C CYS A 125 22.23 12.23 14.26
N GLN A 126 22.57 13.25 15.05
CA GLN A 126 22.86 13.12 16.48
C GLN A 126 21.73 13.65 17.37
N CYS A 127 20.59 14.03 16.79
CA CYS A 127 19.45 14.52 17.55
C CYS A 127 18.76 13.39 18.33
N ASN A 128 18.18 13.72 19.47
CA ASN A 128 17.29 12.82 20.19
C ASN A 128 15.93 12.75 19.47
N PHE A 129 15.36 11.55 19.37
CA PHE A 129 14.10 11.31 18.64
C PHE A 129 12.85 11.62 19.48
N ASP A 130 13.00 12.35 20.59
CA ASP A 130 11.90 12.77 21.48
C ASP A 130 11.02 13.86 20.86
N SER A 131 11.52 14.53 19.81
CA SER A 131 10.79 15.57 19.08
C SER A 131 11.16 15.55 17.57
N PRO A 132 10.35 16.15 16.69
CA PRO A 132 10.66 16.24 15.27
C PRO A 132 12.03 16.89 15.03
N CYS A 133 12.91 16.16 14.36
CA CYS A 133 14.25 16.64 14.05
C CYS A 133 14.22 17.86 13.12
N ARG A 134 15.10 18.85 13.38
CA ARG A 134 15.23 20.08 12.59
C ARG A 134 16.67 20.35 12.11
N CYS A 135 17.57 19.37 12.27
CA CYS A 135 18.94 19.52 11.82
C CYS A 135 19.05 19.36 10.30
N ASP A 136 20.22 19.69 9.76
CA ASP A 136 20.45 19.67 8.31
C ASP A 136 20.30 18.28 7.67
N THR A 137 20.46 17.20 8.45
CA THR A 137 20.19 15.83 7.99
C THR A 137 18.79 15.69 7.39
N VAL A 138 17.79 16.39 7.92
CA VAL A 138 16.41 16.37 7.37
C VAL A 138 16.37 16.97 5.97
N ASN A 139 17.10 18.07 5.74
CA ASN A 139 17.19 18.70 4.41
C ASN A 139 17.92 17.80 3.42
N GLN A 140 19.00 17.15 3.86
CA GLN A 140 19.79 16.24 3.04
C GLN A 140 18.98 14.99 2.63
N VAL A 141 18.26 14.36 3.58
CA VAL A 141 17.34 13.25 3.28
C VAL A 141 16.25 13.74 2.31
N SER A 142 15.65 14.90 2.56
CA SER A 142 14.64 15.49 1.66
C SER A 142 15.18 15.67 0.23
N ALA A 143 16.41 16.13 0.07
CA ALA A 143 17.05 16.30 -1.23
C ALA A 143 17.27 14.97 -1.96
N LEU A 144 17.62 13.90 -1.23
CA LEU A 144 17.72 12.55 -1.79
C LEU A 144 16.36 12.00 -2.22
N LEU A 145 15.33 12.16 -1.39
CA LEU A 145 13.98 11.69 -1.71
C LEU A 145 13.40 12.36 -2.98
N LYS A 146 13.77 13.62 -3.24
CA LYS A 146 13.38 14.34 -4.47
C LYS A 146 13.99 13.76 -5.76
N GLN A 147 14.99 12.87 -5.66
CA GLN A 147 15.59 12.20 -6.81
C GLN A 147 14.87 10.89 -7.18
N LEU A 148 13.88 10.47 -6.39
CA LEU A 148 13.09 9.28 -6.68
C LEU A 148 12.26 9.44 -7.96
N PRO A 149 12.00 8.34 -8.69
CA PRO A 149 10.93 8.33 -9.68
C PRO A 149 9.61 8.81 -9.06
N VAL A 150 8.79 9.48 -9.87
CA VAL A 150 7.58 10.16 -9.38
C VAL A 150 6.59 9.18 -8.72
N GLU A 151 6.49 7.95 -9.23
CA GLU A 151 5.69 6.88 -8.64
C GLU A 151 6.17 6.51 -7.24
N ASN A 152 7.49 6.37 -7.06
CA ASN A 152 8.11 6.03 -5.78
C ASN A 152 7.97 7.15 -4.76
N TYR A 153 8.19 8.39 -5.18
CA TYR A 153 8.01 9.56 -4.32
C TYR A 153 6.55 9.69 -3.84
N HIS A 154 5.58 9.51 -4.74
CA HIS A 154 4.17 9.56 -4.38
C HIS A 154 3.73 8.40 -3.48
N LEU A 155 4.17 7.17 -3.77
CA LEU A 155 3.89 6.02 -2.92
C LEU A 155 4.45 6.25 -1.50
N LEU A 156 5.71 6.68 -1.40
CA LEU A 156 6.35 7.01 -0.14
C LEU A 156 5.58 8.09 0.62
N SER A 157 5.21 9.18 -0.05
CA SER A 157 4.48 10.30 0.54
C SER A 157 3.13 9.86 1.11
N ILE A 158 2.35 9.07 0.35
CA ILE A 158 1.06 8.55 0.81
C ILE A 158 1.24 7.66 2.04
N VAL A 159 2.20 6.73 2.01
CA VAL A 159 2.43 5.80 3.12
C VAL A 159 2.89 6.55 4.37
N PHE A 160 3.78 7.53 4.25
CA PHE A 160 4.26 8.32 5.39
C PHE A 160 3.17 9.20 6.00
N VAL A 161 2.40 9.93 5.19
CA VAL A 161 1.26 10.73 5.67
C VAL A 161 0.23 9.83 6.36
N HIS A 162 -0.08 8.68 5.76
CA HIS A 162 -0.99 7.73 6.38
C HIS A 162 -0.45 7.18 7.71
N ALA A 163 0.83 6.82 7.78
CA ALA A 163 1.45 6.37 9.02
C ALA A 163 1.41 7.43 10.11
N GLN A 164 1.60 8.72 9.77
CA GLN A 164 1.44 9.82 10.72
C GLN A 164 0.02 9.89 11.28
N HIS A 165 -1.02 9.79 10.43
CA HIS A 165 -2.40 9.74 10.90
C HIS A 165 -2.64 8.56 11.85
N VAL A 166 -2.14 7.37 11.51
CA VAL A 166 -2.26 6.18 12.38
C VAL A 166 -1.58 6.40 13.73
N VAL A 167 -0.36 6.95 13.75
CA VAL A 167 0.39 7.21 15.00
C VAL A 167 -0.32 8.24 15.87
N GLN A 168 -0.80 9.34 15.28
CA GLN A 168 -1.50 10.40 16.01
C GLN A 168 -2.77 9.89 16.68
N ASN A 169 -3.58 9.09 15.97
CA ASN A 169 -4.85 8.56 16.51
C ASN A 169 -4.61 7.39 17.48
N MET A 170 -3.52 6.63 17.31
CA MET A 170 -3.15 5.61 18.28
C MET A 170 -2.81 6.21 19.65
N THR A 171 -2.15 7.37 19.70
CA THR A 171 -1.85 8.06 20.96
C THR A 171 -3.09 8.59 21.67
N GLU A 172 -4.15 8.96 20.95
CA GLU A 172 -5.42 9.42 21.54
C GLU A 172 -6.17 8.29 22.26
N LEU A 173 -6.19 7.08 21.69
CA LEU A 173 -6.82 5.90 22.32
C LEU A 173 -6.17 5.47 23.64
N PHE A 174 -4.88 5.78 23.83
CA PHE A 174 -4.14 5.48 25.07
C PHE A 174 -4.15 6.63 26.09
N ASN A 175 -4.72 7.79 25.72
CA ASN A 175 -4.83 8.97 26.59
C ASN A 175 -6.26 9.22 27.11
N GLU A 176 -7.22 8.34 26.82
CA GLU A 176 -8.50 8.33 27.55
C GLU A 176 -8.19 8.04 29.03
N PRO A 177 -8.43 8.98 29.97
CA PRO A 177 -8.31 8.67 31.37
C PRO A 177 -9.31 7.55 31.66
N ALA A 178 -8.83 6.45 32.23
CA ALA A 178 -9.69 5.41 32.76
C ALA A 178 -10.72 6.07 33.69
N ILE A 179 -11.94 6.26 33.18
CA ILE A 179 -13.05 6.71 34.01
C ILE A 179 -13.34 5.53 34.91
N LEU A 180 -12.87 5.66 36.15
CA LEU A 180 -13.18 4.82 37.29
C LEU A 180 -14.71 4.70 37.39
N GLY A 181 -15.22 3.49 37.16
CA GLY A 181 -16.52 3.03 37.61
C GLY A 181 -16.33 2.05 38.76
#